data_AF-A0A925ZJT5-F1
#
_entry.id   AF-A0A925ZJT5-F1
#
_cell.length_a   1.000
_cell.length_b   1.000
_cell.length_c   1.000
_cell.angle_alpha   90.00
_cell.angle_beta   90.00
_cell.angle_gamma   90.00
#
_symmetry.space_group_name_H-M   'P 1'
#
loop_
_entity.id
_entity.type
_entity.pdbx_description
1 polymer ?
#
loop_
_entity_poly.entity_id
_entity_poly.type
_entity_poly.pdbx_seq_one_letter_code
_entity_poly.pdbx_strand_id
1 'polypeptide(L)'
;MHFTKLAAGIVILATATQSQAVTILTTFVPEGNSFPANGVASAPGTITGGGSLTSVFEAAADYWENAIGDDFTVSLSYGWQILGGGTLGVHNLLTEGGAPHRELSGMIRIDSTVATQWFADPTPTTHTEYTNYNEFTQNLGGGVMNTGRVFTGATGDASGRFDLLSVALHEIGHSLGLSSANNAFVAGNGDLDVDVTSPRLFPGSSIPTVSGAHLNLANALMFPSVSSGRRNLLSDADIIANMEISKFTQLGPVPEPLSMTVLGFGVLALLRRRKVS
;
A
#
# COMPACT_ATOMS: atom_id res chain seq x y z
N MET A 1 -48.44 52.28 -6.99
CA MET A 1 -48.25 51.09 -6.12
C MET A 1 -47.24 50.17 -6.79
N HIS A 2 -46.02 50.07 -6.25
CA HIS A 2 -44.98 49.16 -6.72
C HIS A 2 -44.75 48.13 -5.62
N PHE A 3 -44.99 46.86 -5.93
CA PHE A 3 -44.72 45.73 -5.03
C PHE A 3 -43.38 45.12 -5.40
N THR A 4 -42.38 45.39 -4.58
CA THR A 4 -41.06 44.75 -4.66
C THR A 4 -41.17 43.35 -4.04
N LYS A 5 -41.07 42.30 -4.87
CA LYS A 5 -41.04 40.91 -4.40
C LYS A 5 -39.64 40.59 -3.89
N LEU A 6 -39.49 40.37 -2.58
CA LEU A 6 -38.29 39.75 -2.01
C LEU A 6 -38.35 38.24 -2.31
N ALA A 7 -37.40 37.74 -3.11
CA ALA A 7 -37.16 36.32 -3.24
C ALA A 7 -36.22 35.86 -2.11
N ALA A 8 -36.72 35.04 -1.20
CA ALA A 8 -35.91 34.39 -0.18
C ALA A 8 -35.14 33.23 -0.83
N GLY A 9 -33.82 33.39 -0.95
CA GLY A 9 -32.93 32.32 -1.39
C GLY A 9 -32.74 31.30 -0.28
N ILE A 10 -33.22 30.07 -0.48
CA ILE A 10 -32.93 28.93 0.41
C ILE A 10 -31.50 28.47 0.07
N VAL A 11 -30.58 28.66 1.02
CA VAL A 11 -29.25 28.07 0.94
C VAL A 11 -29.35 26.65 1.50
N ILE A 12 -29.30 25.65 0.61
CA ILE A 12 -29.15 24.26 1.00
C ILE A 12 -27.66 24.03 1.29
N LEU A 13 -27.28 23.97 2.57
CA LEU A 13 -25.97 23.42 2.94
C LEU A 13 -26.04 21.90 2.75
N ALA A 14 -25.49 21.41 1.65
CA ALA A 14 -25.17 19.99 1.52
C ALA A 14 -24.03 19.69 2.49
N THR A 15 -24.29 18.89 3.53
CA THR A 15 -23.23 18.29 4.33
C THR A 15 -22.55 17.26 3.44
N ALA A 16 -21.32 17.52 3.01
CA ALA A 16 -20.49 16.49 2.41
C ALA A 16 -20.28 15.41 3.46
N THR A 17 -20.88 14.23 3.24
CA THR A 17 -20.47 13.02 3.97
C THR A 17 -18.98 12.86 3.70
N GLN A 18 -18.14 12.97 4.74
CA GLN A 18 -16.77 12.50 4.64
C GLN A 18 -16.86 11.04 4.17
N SER A 19 -16.37 10.78 2.97
CA SER A 19 -16.13 9.42 2.53
C SER A 19 -15.16 8.82 3.56
N GLN A 20 -15.59 7.74 4.20
CA GLN A 20 -14.72 7.01 5.11
C GLN A 20 -13.79 6.19 4.22
N ALA A 21 -12.48 6.36 4.43
CA ALA A 21 -11.49 5.53 3.81
C ALA A 21 -11.59 4.08 4.30
N VAL A 22 -10.90 3.16 3.62
CA VAL A 22 -10.72 1.82 4.17
C VAL A 22 -10.07 1.95 5.56
N THR A 23 -10.52 1.12 6.49
CA THR A 23 -10.01 1.06 7.85
C THR A 23 -9.35 -0.31 8.06
N ILE A 24 -8.10 -0.32 8.47
CA ILE A 24 -7.29 -1.50 8.68
C ILE A 24 -7.05 -1.64 10.19
N LEU A 25 -7.86 -2.49 10.82
CA LEU A 25 -7.72 -2.78 12.24
C LEU A 25 -6.60 -3.78 12.44
N THR A 26 -5.45 -3.32 12.91
CA THR A 26 -4.30 -4.20 13.14
C THR A 26 -4.25 -4.70 14.59
N THR A 27 -3.82 -5.95 14.79
CA THR A 27 -3.59 -6.56 16.10
C THR A 27 -2.24 -7.25 16.10
N PHE A 28 -1.27 -6.69 16.84
CA PHE A 28 0.03 -7.32 17.00
C PHE A 28 -0.10 -8.63 17.80
N VAL A 29 0.60 -9.67 17.36
CA VAL A 29 0.75 -10.96 18.05
C VAL A 29 2.15 -11.00 18.67
N PRO A 30 2.27 -10.75 19.99
CA PRO A 30 3.56 -10.77 20.68
C PRO A 30 4.26 -12.12 20.62
N GLU A 31 5.59 -12.09 20.78
CA GLU A 31 6.40 -13.29 20.93
C GLU A 31 5.84 -14.22 22.01
N GLY A 32 5.85 -15.53 21.73
CA GLY A 32 5.31 -16.56 22.59
C GLY A 32 3.81 -16.80 22.46
N ASN A 33 3.07 -15.90 21.80
CA ASN A 33 1.65 -16.09 21.52
C ASN A 33 1.44 -16.85 20.20
N SER A 34 0.35 -17.63 20.14
CA SER A 34 0.02 -18.43 18.96
C SER A 34 -0.67 -17.60 17.89
N PHE A 35 -0.27 -17.81 16.64
CA PHE A 35 -1.08 -17.49 15.48
C PHE A 35 -2.17 -18.55 15.30
N PRO A 36 -3.43 -18.17 15.00
CA PRO A 36 -4.47 -19.12 14.61
C PRO A 36 -3.99 -20.14 13.56
N ALA A 37 -3.87 -21.42 13.96
CA ALA A 37 -3.44 -22.55 13.14
C ALA A 37 -2.03 -22.44 12.51
N ASN A 38 -1.21 -21.48 12.90
CA ASN A 38 0.02 -21.12 12.18
C ASN A 38 1.25 -21.06 13.10
N GLY A 39 1.26 -21.79 14.21
CA GLY A 39 2.41 -21.85 15.12
C GLY A 39 2.49 -20.67 16.10
N VAL A 40 3.68 -20.42 16.63
CA VAL A 40 3.93 -19.41 17.68
C VAL A 40 4.75 -18.26 17.10
N ALA A 41 4.44 -17.05 17.53
CA ALA A 41 5.22 -15.87 17.19
C ALA A 41 6.59 -15.90 17.87
N SER A 42 7.63 -15.54 17.12
CA SER A 42 9.01 -15.55 17.59
C SER A 42 9.71 -14.33 17.02
N ALA A 43 10.14 -13.40 17.87
CA ALA A 43 10.78 -12.17 17.42
C ALA A 43 12.20 -12.47 16.89
N PRO A 44 12.69 -11.72 15.88
CA PRO A 44 14.06 -11.85 15.42
C PRO A 44 15.03 -11.37 16.51
N GLY A 45 16.21 -11.99 16.57
CA GLY A 45 17.23 -11.60 17.55
C GLY A 45 17.76 -10.18 17.38
N THR A 46 17.77 -9.65 16.15
CA THR A 46 18.19 -8.27 15.88
C THR A 46 17.41 -7.65 14.73
N ILE A 47 16.88 -6.44 14.97
CA ILE A 47 16.42 -5.49 13.96
C ILE A 47 17.27 -4.21 14.06
N THR A 48 17.44 -3.48 12.97
CA THR A 48 18.20 -2.21 12.93
C THR A 48 17.32 -1.04 12.52
N GLY A 49 17.79 0.19 12.68
CA GLY A 49 17.05 1.43 12.37
C GLY A 49 16.38 2.06 13.59
N GLY A 50 16.06 1.28 14.63
CA GLY A 50 15.43 1.78 15.85
C GLY A 50 13.92 1.93 15.78
N GLY A 51 13.29 1.58 14.66
CA GLY A 51 11.84 1.38 14.56
C GLY A 51 11.37 0.05 15.16
N SER A 52 10.07 -0.17 15.14
CA SER A 52 9.42 -1.41 15.60
C SER A 52 8.54 -2.01 14.51
N LEU A 53 8.21 -3.30 14.61
CA LEU A 53 7.24 -3.91 13.70
C LEU A 53 5.89 -3.19 13.77
N THR A 54 5.43 -2.85 14.97
CA THR A 54 4.15 -2.17 15.20
C THR A 54 4.10 -0.82 14.51
N SER A 55 5.07 0.06 14.76
CA SER A 55 5.11 1.39 14.14
C SER A 55 5.23 1.34 12.62
N VAL A 56 5.92 0.32 12.08
CA VAL A 56 6.02 0.12 10.63
C VAL A 56 4.71 -0.40 10.03
N PHE A 57 4.02 -1.31 10.72
CA PHE A 57 2.71 -1.82 10.27
C PHE A 57 1.62 -0.76 10.33
N GLU A 58 1.62 0.07 11.37
CA GLU A 58 0.72 1.23 11.47
C GLU A 58 0.94 2.18 10.30
N ALA A 59 2.20 2.53 10.00
CA ALA A 59 2.52 3.34 8.83
C ALA A 59 2.08 2.65 7.52
N ALA A 60 2.32 1.35 7.36
CA ALA A 60 1.90 0.62 6.16
C ALA A 60 0.37 0.59 6.00
N ALA A 61 -0.38 0.48 7.09
CA ALA A 61 -1.83 0.61 7.09
C ALA A 61 -2.23 2.01 6.63
N ASP A 62 -1.66 3.08 7.21
CA ASP A 62 -1.96 4.46 6.82
C ASP A 62 -1.77 4.69 5.30
N TYR A 63 -0.76 4.10 4.67
CA TYR A 63 -0.55 4.20 3.22
C TYR A 63 -1.74 3.65 2.42
N TRP A 64 -2.25 2.48 2.81
CA TRP A 64 -3.38 1.84 2.14
C TRP A 64 -4.72 2.51 2.46
N GLU A 65 -4.92 2.93 3.71
CA GLU A 65 -6.09 3.72 4.13
C GLU A 65 -6.18 5.02 3.33
N ASN A 66 -5.05 5.73 3.14
CA ASN A 66 -5.03 6.92 2.31
C ASN A 66 -5.29 6.64 0.82
N ALA A 67 -4.85 5.49 0.30
CA ALA A 67 -4.99 5.16 -1.11
C ALA A 67 -6.42 4.73 -1.51
N ILE A 68 -7.21 4.15 -0.60
CA ILE A 68 -8.53 3.60 -0.89
C ILE A 68 -9.59 4.30 -0.03
N GLY A 69 -10.41 5.12 -0.68
CA GLY A 69 -11.45 5.95 -0.06
C GLY A 69 -12.81 5.24 0.15
N ASP A 70 -12.89 3.92 -0.03
CA ASP A 70 -14.13 3.17 0.17
C ASP A 70 -14.32 2.83 1.66
N ASP A 71 -15.54 3.04 2.17
CA ASP A 71 -15.91 2.67 3.54
C ASP A 71 -15.95 1.15 3.68
N PHE A 72 -14.84 0.60 4.16
CA PHE A 72 -14.64 -0.82 4.34
C PHE A 72 -13.69 -1.06 5.51
N THR A 73 -13.89 -2.15 6.25
CA THR A 73 -13.01 -2.50 7.35
C THR A 73 -12.45 -3.90 7.16
N VAL A 74 -11.13 -4.03 7.32
CA VAL A 74 -10.43 -5.32 7.35
C VAL A 74 -9.68 -5.46 8.68
N SER A 75 -9.74 -6.63 9.30
CA SER A 75 -9.03 -6.93 10.56
C SER A 75 -7.80 -7.80 10.33
N LEU A 76 -6.61 -7.29 10.64
CA LEU A 76 -5.35 -7.98 10.39
C LEU A 76 -4.63 -8.31 11.69
N SER A 77 -4.37 -9.59 11.92
CA SER A 77 -3.38 -9.99 12.94
C SER A 77 -1.99 -10.02 12.32
N TYR A 78 -0.98 -9.52 13.02
CA TYR A 78 0.38 -9.53 12.48
C TYR A 78 1.45 -9.80 13.54
N GLY A 79 2.58 -10.39 13.14
CA GLY A 79 3.72 -10.56 14.04
C GLY A 79 4.90 -11.26 13.39
N TRP A 80 5.91 -11.53 14.21
CA TRP A 80 7.12 -12.22 13.78
C TRP A 80 6.96 -13.74 13.83
N GLN A 81 7.49 -14.44 12.83
CA GLN A 81 7.59 -15.90 12.84
C GLN A 81 8.77 -16.39 12.01
N ILE A 82 9.39 -17.50 12.41
CA ILE A 82 10.37 -18.19 11.58
C ILE A 82 9.68 -18.72 10.32
N LEU A 83 9.99 -18.13 9.16
CA LEU A 83 9.52 -18.60 7.87
C LEU A 83 10.61 -19.43 7.18
N GLY A 84 10.22 -20.23 6.20
CA GLY A 84 11.14 -21.09 5.44
C GLY A 84 11.36 -20.57 4.02
N GLY A 85 12.38 -21.09 3.34
CA GLY A 85 12.51 -20.97 1.88
C GLY A 85 12.84 -19.57 1.35
N GLY A 86 13.30 -18.64 2.19
CA GLY A 86 13.60 -17.26 1.79
C GLY A 86 12.36 -16.36 1.73
N THR A 87 11.22 -16.82 2.21
CA THR A 87 10.01 -16.01 2.38
C THR A 87 10.24 -14.93 3.43
N LEU A 88 10.00 -13.66 3.07
CA LEU A 88 10.17 -12.51 3.97
C LEU A 88 8.89 -12.16 4.73
N GLY A 89 7.74 -12.38 4.10
CA GLY A 89 6.42 -12.19 4.65
C GLY A 89 5.45 -13.20 4.07
N VAL A 90 4.38 -13.50 4.80
CA VAL A 90 3.28 -14.31 4.30
C VAL A 90 1.96 -13.79 4.84
N HIS A 91 1.02 -13.61 3.92
CA HIS A 91 -0.38 -13.40 4.19
C HIS A 91 -1.15 -14.72 4.20
N ASN A 92 -2.14 -14.80 5.08
CA ASN A 92 -3.15 -15.85 5.10
C ASN A 92 -4.53 -15.22 5.26
N LEU A 93 -5.41 -15.46 4.29
CA LEU A 93 -6.83 -15.17 4.39
C LEU A 93 -7.44 -16.00 5.53
N LEU A 94 -8.15 -15.35 6.45
CA LEU A 94 -8.88 -16.02 7.53
C LEU A 94 -10.38 -16.05 7.24
N THR A 95 -10.96 -14.90 6.90
CA THR A 95 -12.36 -14.79 6.50
C THR A 95 -12.53 -13.82 5.35
N GLU A 96 -13.48 -14.11 4.48
CA GLU A 96 -13.95 -13.23 3.42
C GLU A 96 -15.48 -13.24 3.36
N GLY A 97 -16.07 -12.27 2.67
CA GLY A 97 -17.51 -12.21 2.48
C GLY A 97 -17.95 -11.05 1.59
N GLY A 98 -19.26 -10.92 1.42
CA GLY A 98 -19.86 -9.89 0.58
C GLY A 98 -19.94 -10.26 -0.90
N ALA A 99 -20.41 -9.31 -1.71
CA ALA A 99 -20.44 -9.39 -3.17
C ALA A 99 -19.89 -8.07 -3.76
N PRO A 100 -18.65 -8.04 -4.30
CA PRO A 100 -17.73 -9.16 -4.45
C PRO A 100 -17.24 -9.71 -3.10
N HIS A 101 -16.62 -10.90 -3.11
CA HIS A 101 -15.91 -11.39 -1.94
C HIS A 101 -14.73 -10.46 -1.65
N ARG A 102 -14.73 -9.87 -0.45
CA ARG A 102 -13.63 -9.09 0.11
C ARG A 102 -13.12 -9.79 1.35
N GLU A 103 -11.81 -9.72 1.58
CA GLU A 103 -11.24 -10.21 2.84
C GLU A 103 -11.73 -9.35 4.01
N LEU A 104 -12.32 -10.01 5.02
CA LEU A 104 -12.79 -9.36 6.24
C LEU A 104 -11.75 -9.49 7.36
N SER A 105 -10.97 -10.58 7.34
CA SER A 105 -9.83 -10.73 8.22
C SER A 105 -8.70 -11.57 7.63
N GLY A 106 -7.48 -11.23 8.03
CA GLY A 106 -6.25 -11.86 7.59
C GLY A 106 -5.23 -12.00 8.70
N MET A 107 -4.20 -12.79 8.41
CA MET A 107 -3.03 -12.95 9.24
C MET A 107 -1.78 -12.69 8.42
N ILE A 108 -0.89 -11.86 8.95
CA ILE A 108 0.39 -11.54 8.32
C ILE A 108 1.52 -11.97 9.24
N ARG A 109 2.48 -12.71 8.69
CA ARG A 109 3.64 -13.18 9.46
C ARG A 109 4.90 -12.73 8.74
N ILE A 110 5.81 -12.12 9.48
CA ILE A 110 7.07 -11.60 8.94
C ILE A 110 8.20 -12.49 9.42
N ASP A 111 9.13 -12.80 8.52
CA ASP A 111 10.22 -13.70 8.83
C ASP A 111 11.08 -13.20 9.98
N SER A 112 11.39 -14.09 10.92
CA SER A 112 12.28 -13.82 12.04
C SER A 112 13.51 -14.70 12.06
N THR A 113 13.79 -15.43 10.97
CA THR A 113 15.04 -16.19 10.87
C THR A 113 16.25 -15.27 10.99
N VAL A 114 17.33 -15.77 11.60
CA VAL A 114 18.59 -15.04 11.74
C VAL A 114 19.27 -14.72 10.40
N ALA A 115 18.86 -15.38 9.32
CA ALA A 115 19.36 -15.11 7.98
C ALA A 115 18.79 -13.81 7.40
N THR A 116 17.60 -13.40 7.86
CA THR A 116 16.92 -12.21 7.36
C THR A 116 17.34 -10.98 8.16
N GLN A 117 17.94 -10.04 7.45
CA GLN A 117 18.46 -8.81 8.02
C GLN A 117 17.46 -7.68 7.79
N TRP A 118 16.73 -7.31 8.84
CA TRP A 118 15.69 -6.28 8.78
C TRP A 118 16.19 -4.87 9.11
N PHE A 119 15.68 -3.92 8.34
CA PHE A 119 15.66 -2.51 8.68
C PHE A 119 14.23 -2.10 9.04
N ALA A 120 14.04 -1.65 10.29
CA ALA A 120 12.80 -1.08 10.79
C ALA A 120 13.00 0.43 10.95
N ASP A 121 12.43 1.19 10.02
CA ASP A 121 12.53 2.65 9.99
C ASP A 121 11.71 3.27 11.14
N PRO A 122 12.32 4.11 12.00
CA PRO A 122 11.60 4.85 13.04
C PRO A 122 10.78 6.03 12.46
N THR A 123 11.02 6.39 11.20
CA THR A 123 10.43 7.50 10.46
C THR A 123 9.94 7.09 9.07
N PRO A 124 9.08 6.05 8.96
CA PRO A 124 8.76 5.33 7.71
C PRO A 124 8.30 6.21 6.55
N THR A 125 7.70 7.37 6.84
CA THR A 125 7.12 8.32 5.87
C THR A 125 8.11 9.37 5.34
N THR A 126 9.34 9.41 5.86
CA THR A 126 10.32 10.46 5.49
C THR A 126 11.34 10.01 4.46
N HIS A 127 11.62 8.70 4.39
CA HIS A 127 12.52 8.06 3.41
C HIS A 127 13.96 8.62 3.39
N THR A 128 14.40 9.27 4.48
CA THR A 128 15.68 10.00 4.55
C THR A 128 16.93 9.12 4.48
N GLU A 129 16.78 7.82 4.71
CA GLU A 129 17.81 6.79 4.65
C GLU A 129 18.15 6.36 3.21
N TYR A 130 17.37 6.78 2.22
CA TYR A 130 17.58 6.49 0.80
C TYR A 130 17.94 7.75 0.01
N THR A 131 18.89 7.62 -0.91
CA THR A 131 19.43 8.77 -1.66
C THR A 131 18.81 8.97 -3.04
N ASN A 132 18.18 7.95 -3.60
CA ASN A 132 17.60 7.99 -4.94
C ASN A 132 16.14 7.54 -4.92
N TYR A 133 15.29 8.29 -5.62
CA TYR A 133 13.90 7.94 -5.87
C TYR A 133 13.68 7.76 -7.37
N ASN A 134 13.04 6.66 -7.77
CA ASN A 134 12.69 6.36 -9.15
C ASN A 134 11.21 5.98 -9.23
N GLU A 135 10.56 6.49 -10.26
CA GLU A 135 9.23 6.05 -10.66
C GLU A 135 9.31 5.29 -11.99
N PHE A 136 8.48 4.27 -12.11
CA PHE A 136 8.35 3.46 -13.31
C PHE A 136 6.94 3.62 -13.85
N THR A 137 6.81 3.76 -15.16
CA THR A 137 5.52 3.89 -15.82
C THR A 137 5.44 2.96 -17.01
N GLN A 138 4.26 2.41 -17.28
CA GLN A 138 3.99 1.59 -18.45
C GLN A 138 2.57 1.85 -18.96
N ASN A 139 2.35 1.72 -20.28
CA ASN A 139 1.01 1.65 -20.82
C ASN A 139 0.58 0.19 -20.90
N LEU A 140 -0.45 -0.17 -20.13
CA LEU A 140 -0.98 -1.52 -20.02
C LEU A 140 -2.31 -1.71 -20.78
N GLY A 141 -2.65 -0.78 -21.68
CA GLY A 141 -3.85 -0.80 -22.52
C GLY A 141 -4.79 0.39 -22.25
N GLY A 142 -5.02 0.74 -20.99
CA GLY A 142 -5.94 1.81 -20.58
C GLY A 142 -5.28 3.18 -20.35
N GLY A 143 -4.03 3.36 -20.79
CA GLY A 143 -3.24 4.58 -20.59
C GLY A 143 -1.93 4.34 -19.84
N VAL A 144 -1.11 5.39 -19.70
CA VAL A 144 0.16 5.32 -18.96
C VAL A 144 -0.14 5.39 -17.46
N MET A 145 0.25 4.36 -16.71
CA MET A 145 0.11 4.29 -15.25
C MET A 145 1.46 4.12 -14.57
N ASN A 146 1.57 4.54 -13.30
CA ASN A 146 2.72 4.25 -12.46
C ASN A 146 2.71 2.76 -12.07
N THR A 147 3.78 2.04 -12.38
CA THR A 147 3.96 0.60 -12.13
C THR A 147 5.02 0.30 -11.08
N GLY A 148 5.57 1.33 -10.44
CA GLY A 148 6.53 1.15 -9.37
C GLY A 148 7.06 2.48 -8.83
N ARG A 149 7.17 2.57 -7.50
CA ARG A 149 7.82 3.67 -6.78
C ARG A 149 8.92 3.09 -5.91
N VAL A 150 10.16 3.48 -6.19
CA VAL A 150 11.33 2.78 -5.66
C VAL A 150 12.37 3.73 -5.12
N PHE A 151 12.70 3.56 -3.85
CA PHE A 151 13.85 4.16 -3.20
C PHE A 151 15.06 3.22 -3.23
N THR A 152 16.22 3.75 -3.62
CA THR A 152 17.49 3.02 -3.67
C THR A 152 18.63 3.87 -3.11
N GLY A 153 19.83 3.30 -3.05
CA GLY A 153 21.00 3.97 -2.46
C GLY A 153 20.81 4.15 -0.95
N ALA A 154 20.39 3.08 -0.29
CA ALA A 154 20.27 3.00 1.16
C ALA A 154 21.59 3.35 1.85
N THR A 155 21.49 4.08 2.95
CA THR A 155 22.61 4.51 3.80
C THR A 155 22.37 4.10 5.24
N GLY A 156 23.43 4.15 6.07
CA GLY A 156 23.33 3.82 7.49
C GLY A 156 22.75 2.42 7.73
N ASP A 157 21.80 2.33 8.67
CA ASP A 157 21.19 1.07 9.09
C ASP A 157 20.38 0.38 7.97
N ALA A 158 19.88 1.12 6.98
CA ALA A 158 19.14 0.55 5.86
C ALA A 158 20.04 -0.17 4.83
N SER A 159 21.35 0.12 4.83
CA SER A 159 22.28 -0.41 3.83
C SER A 159 22.39 -1.94 3.91
N GLY A 160 22.04 -2.62 2.81
CA GLY A 160 22.15 -4.07 2.68
C GLY A 160 21.07 -4.87 3.42
N ARG A 161 20.01 -4.22 3.91
CA ARG A 161 18.92 -4.86 4.67
C ARG A 161 17.59 -4.83 3.95
N PHE A 162 16.70 -5.76 4.26
CA PHE A 162 15.32 -5.72 3.78
C PHE A 162 14.55 -4.64 4.52
N ASP A 163 13.83 -3.82 3.76
CA ASP A 163 12.99 -2.75 4.29
C ASP A 163 11.67 -3.32 4.80
N LEU A 164 11.45 -3.22 6.11
CA LEU A 164 10.27 -3.79 6.75
C LEU A 164 8.97 -3.11 6.30
N LEU A 165 9.02 -1.81 5.96
CA LEU A 165 7.86 -1.07 5.45
C LEU A 165 7.39 -1.65 4.11
N SER A 166 8.32 -1.91 3.19
CA SER A 166 8.01 -2.50 1.89
C SER A 166 7.33 -3.86 2.02
N VAL A 167 7.82 -4.71 2.91
CA VAL A 167 7.20 -6.03 3.14
C VAL A 167 5.84 -5.87 3.81
N ALA A 168 5.70 -5.02 4.84
CA ALA A 168 4.41 -4.78 5.48
C ALA A 168 3.36 -4.25 4.49
N LEU A 169 3.72 -3.28 3.64
CA LEU A 169 2.85 -2.76 2.57
C LEU A 169 2.42 -3.88 1.61
N HIS A 170 3.35 -4.75 1.21
CA HIS A 170 3.09 -5.89 0.33
C HIS A 170 2.07 -6.86 0.92
N GLU A 171 2.28 -7.30 2.16
CA GLU A 171 1.40 -8.26 2.82
C GLU A 171 0.00 -7.68 3.12
N ILE A 172 -0.09 -6.38 3.43
CA ILE A 172 -1.39 -5.70 3.54
C ILE A 172 -2.07 -5.65 2.16
N GLY A 173 -1.31 -5.46 1.08
CA GLY A 173 -1.84 -5.52 -0.28
C GLY A 173 -2.52 -6.86 -0.60
N HIS A 174 -1.93 -7.99 -0.18
CA HIS A 174 -2.61 -9.29 -0.29
C HIS A 174 -3.96 -9.30 0.45
N SER A 175 -4.00 -8.69 1.64
CA SER A 175 -5.20 -8.61 2.48
C SER A 175 -6.31 -7.70 1.92
N LEU A 176 -6.04 -6.92 0.87
CA LEU A 176 -6.97 -5.98 0.27
C LEU A 176 -7.56 -6.46 -1.06
N GLY A 177 -7.16 -7.64 -1.53
CA GLY A 177 -7.74 -8.23 -2.74
C GLY A 177 -6.83 -9.23 -3.41
N LEU A 178 -5.56 -8.89 -3.59
CA LEU A 178 -4.57 -9.70 -4.29
C LEU A 178 -4.13 -10.94 -3.50
N SER A 179 -5.03 -11.91 -3.31
CA SER A 179 -4.76 -13.11 -2.52
C SER A 179 -5.20 -14.33 -3.28
N SER A 180 -4.33 -15.35 -3.40
CA SER A 180 -4.69 -16.59 -4.10
C SER A 180 -5.77 -17.41 -3.37
N ALA A 181 -6.08 -17.05 -2.13
CA ALA A 181 -7.18 -17.62 -1.36
C ALA A 181 -8.48 -16.81 -1.50
N ASN A 182 -8.42 -15.56 -1.95
CA ASN A 182 -9.59 -14.72 -2.15
C ASN A 182 -10.37 -15.17 -3.38
N ASN A 183 -11.65 -15.48 -3.20
CA ASN A 183 -12.51 -15.96 -4.28
C ASN A 183 -12.68 -14.93 -5.42
N ALA A 184 -12.65 -13.63 -5.12
CA ALA A 184 -12.74 -12.60 -6.16
C ALA A 184 -11.47 -12.57 -7.04
N PHE A 185 -10.29 -12.75 -6.45
CA PHE A 185 -9.04 -12.86 -7.20
C PHE A 185 -9.02 -14.12 -8.08
N VAL A 186 -9.35 -15.28 -7.50
CA VAL A 186 -9.38 -16.55 -8.24
C VAL A 186 -10.34 -16.50 -9.43
N ALA A 187 -11.51 -15.86 -9.26
CA ALA A 187 -12.48 -15.70 -10.33
C ALA A 187 -12.01 -14.71 -11.42
N GLY A 188 -11.28 -13.66 -11.04
CA GLY A 188 -10.87 -12.57 -11.93
C GLY A 188 -9.52 -12.76 -12.62
N ASN A 189 -8.71 -13.74 -12.23
CA ASN A 189 -7.33 -13.90 -12.67
C ASN A 189 -7.12 -15.17 -13.54
N GLY A 190 -8.12 -15.58 -14.31
CA GLY A 190 -8.10 -16.83 -15.08
C GLY A 190 -7.08 -16.85 -16.24
N ASP A 191 -6.73 -15.68 -16.75
CA ASP A 191 -5.83 -15.41 -17.87
C ASP A 191 -4.52 -14.72 -17.46
N LEU A 192 -4.22 -14.70 -16.16
CA LEU A 192 -2.97 -14.20 -15.57
C LEU A 192 -2.79 -12.68 -15.68
N ASP A 193 -3.88 -11.95 -15.59
CA ASP A 193 -3.90 -10.50 -15.41
C ASP A 193 -5.12 -10.06 -14.57
N VAL A 194 -5.13 -8.76 -14.25
CA VAL A 194 -6.28 -8.07 -13.67
C VAL A 194 -6.79 -7.07 -14.71
N ASP A 195 -7.99 -7.33 -15.20
CA ASP A 195 -8.70 -6.47 -16.15
C ASP A 195 -9.33 -5.26 -15.46
N VAL A 196 -8.76 -4.08 -15.69
CA VAL A 196 -9.26 -2.84 -15.09
C VAL A 196 -10.50 -2.37 -15.85
N THR A 197 -11.61 -2.25 -15.13
CA THR A 197 -12.90 -1.85 -15.70
C THR A 197 -13.35 -0.46 -15.23
N SER A 198 -14.21 0.18 -16.02
CA SER A 198 -14.88 1.43 -15.59
C SER A 198 -15.72 1.18 -14.32
N PRO A 199 -15.80 2.14 -13.38
CA PRO A 199 -15.38 3.55 -13.50
C PRO A 199 -13.98 3.85 -12.97
N ARG A 200 -13.12 2.84 -12.75
CA ARG A 200 -11.77 3.06 -12.20
C ARG A 200 -10.89 3.84 -13.18
N LEU A 201 -9.79 4.39 -12.66
CA LEU A 201 -8.74 4.93 -13.52
C LEU A 201 -8.13 3.83 -14.40
N PHE A 202 -7.68 4.22 -15.58
CA PHE A 202 -7.06 3.34 -16.58
C PHE A 202 -7.95 2.17 -17.08
N PRO A 203 -9.25 2.40 -17.36
CA PRO A 203 -10.13 1.33 -17.83
C PRO A 203 -9.61 0.76 -19.16
N GLY A 204 -9.64 -0.57 -19.30
CA GLY A 204 -9.05 -1.30 -20.43
C GLY A 204 -7.57 -1.64 -20.24
N SER A 205 -6.99 -1.38 -19.07
CA SER A 205 -5.67 -1.90 -18.72
C SER A 205 -5.76 -3.37 -18.33
N SER A 206 -4.78 -4.16 -18.74
CA SER A 206 -4.56 -5.52 -18.26
C SER A 206 -3.26 -5.51 -17.43
N ILE A 207 -3.41 -5.64 -16.10
CA ILE A 207 -2.26 -5.61 -15.18
C ILE A 207 -1.77 -7.05 -15.02
N PRO A 208 -0.59 -7.41 -15.55
CA PRO A 208 -0.17 -8.79 -15.60
C PRO A 208 0.13 -9.32 -14.19
N THR A 209 -0.28 -10.56 -13.92
CA THR A 209 -0.03 -11.25 -12.67
C THR A 209 0.86 -12.47 -12.87
N VAL A 210 1.34 -13.01 -11.76
CA VAL A 210 2.09 -14.27 -11.69
C VAL A 210 1.61 -15.05 -10.46
N SER A 211 2.10 -16.28 -10.30
CA SER A 211 1.73 -17.18 -9.20
C SER A 211 1.73 -16.51 -7.82
N GLY A 212 0.76 -16.86 -6.98
CA GLY A 212 0.67 -16.36 -5.60
C GLY A 212 0.02 -14.99 -5.47
N ALA A 213 -0.79 -14.57 -6.45
CA ALA A 213 -1.44 -13.26 -6.46
C ALA A 213 -0.47 -12.07 -6.42
N HIS A 214 0.62 -12.20 -7.15
CA HIS A 214 1.61 -11.14 -7.34
C HIS A 214 1.44 -10.48 -8.71
N LEU A 215 1.91 -9.26 -8.83
CA LEU A 215 1.99 -8.58 -10.13
C LEU A 215 3.28 -8.99 -10.85
N ASN A 216 3.20 -9.22 -12.16
CA ASN A 216 4.35 -9.50 -13.02
C ASN A 216 4.95 -8.19 -13.56
N LEU A 217 5.26 -7.27 -12.63
CA LEU A 217 5.82 -5.95 -12.88
C LEU A 217 7.02 -5.76 -11.96
N ALA A 218 8.24 -5.82 -12.50
CA ALA A 218 9.48 -5.95 -11.71
C ALA A 218 9.72 -4.88 -10.64
N ASN A 219 9.07 -3.72 -10.74
CA ASN A 219 9.21 -2.62 -9.79
C ASN A 219 7.95 -2.32 -8.98
N ALA A 220 6.86 -3.06 -9.18
CA ALA A 220 5.67 -2.94 -8.38
C ALA A 220 5.94 -3.35 -6.94
N LEU A 221 5.17 -2.82 -6.00
CA LEU A 221 5.22 -3.30 -4.62
C LEU A 221 4.84 -4.78 -4.55
N MET A 222 3.80 -5.17 -5.29
CA MET A 222 3.25 -6.53 -5.30
C MET A 222 4.04 -7.53 -6.17
N PHE A 223 5.29 -7.23 -6.55
CA PHE A 223 6.18 -8.18 -7.20
C PHE A 223 6.67 -9.25 -6.19
N PRO A 224 6.82 -10.54 -6.54
CA PRO A 224 7.06 -11.63 -5.57
C PRO A 224 8.46 -11.60 -4.92
N SER A 225 9.26 -10.58 -5.18
CA SER A 225 10.59 -10.44 -4.58
C SER A 225 10.94 -8.98 -4.37
N VAL A 226 11.70 -8.73 -3.30
CA VAL A 226 12.28 -7.43 -2.99
C VAL A 226 13.77 -7.61 -2.76
N SER A 227 14.57 -6.64 -3.18
CA SER A 227 16.02 -6.64 -2.93
C SER A 227 16.33 -5.90 -1.64
N SER A 228 17.41 -6.28 -0.96
CA SER A 228 17.91 -5.52 0.19
C SER A 228 18.45 -4.14 -0.24
N GLY A 229 18.47 -3.18 0.70
CA GLY A 229 18.91 -1.80 0.45
C GLY A 229 17.96 -0.99 -0.45
N ARG A 230 16.70 -1.43 -0.57
CA ARG A 230 15.67 -0.82 -1.41
C ARG A 230 14.36 -0.73 -0.63
N ARG A 231 13.58 0.32 -0.89
CA ARG A 231 12.19 0.46 -0.43
C ARG A 231 11.25 0.59 -1.63
N ASN A 232 10.20 -0.22 -1.68
CA ASN A 232 9.10 -0.10 -2.63
C ASN A 232 7.91 0.53 -1.93
N LEU A 233 7.22 1.44 -2.62
CA LEU A 233 5.96 2.02 -2.17
C LEU A 233 4.85 1.66 -3.17
N LEU A 234 3.61 1.92 -2.76
CA LEU A 234 2.42 1.74 -3.59
C LEU A 234 2.54 2.49 -4.92
N SER A 235 2.37 1.80 -6.04
CA SER A 235 2.15 2.40 -7.36
C SER A 235 0.68 2.41 -7.74
N ASP A 236 0.32 3.08 -8.84
CA ASP A 236 -1.03 2.99 -9.41
C ASP A 236 -1.40 1.53 -9.71
N ALA A 237 -0.48 0.73 -10.26
CA ALA A 237 -0.74 -0.68 -10.56
C ALA A 237 -1.12 -1.51 -9.31
N ASP A 238 -0.41 -1.34 -8.19
CA ASP A 238 -0.70 -2.03 -6.93
C ASP A 238 -2.10 -1.67 -6.39
N ILE A 239 -2.43 -0.37 -6.43
CA ILE A 239 -3.69 0.16 -5.90
C ILE A 239 -4.85 -0.26 -6.79
N ILE A 240 -4.74 -0.03 -8.11
CA ILE A 240 -5.81 -0.31 -9.06
C ILE A 240 -6.08 -1.81 -9.16
N ALA A 241 -5.05 -2.67 -9.09
CA ALA A 241 -5.26 -4.12 -9.06
C ALA A 241 -6.10 -4.54 -7.84
N ASN A 242 -5.75 -4.08 -6.64
CA ASN A 242 -6.55 -4.35 -5.44
C ASN A 242 -7.97 -3.77 -5.53
N MET A 243 -8.11 -2.54 -6.02
CA MET A 243 -9.40 -1.91 -6.21
C MET A 243 -10.28 -2.66 -7.21
N GLU A 244 -9.71 -3.22 -8.28
CA GLU A 244 -10.44 -4.00 -9.27
C GLU A 244 -10.92 -5.33 -8.69
N ILE A 245 -10.06 -6.05 -7.97
CA ILE A 245 -10.43 -7.34 -7.36
C ILE A 245 -11.51 -7.14 -6.29
N SER A 246 -11.30 -6.21 -5.36
CA SER A 246 -12.25 -5.95 -4.26
C SER A 246 -13.42 -5.04 -4.64
N LYS A 247 -13.47 -4.62 -5.91
CA LYS A 247 -14.43 -3.64 -6.45
C LYS A 247 -14.55 -2.37 -5.61
N PHE A 248 -13.43 -1.86 -5.09
CA PHE A 248 -13.36 -0.51 -4.55
C PHE A 248 -13.54 0.51 -5.69
N THR A 249 -14.10 1.67 -5.38
CA THR A 249 -14.57 2.66 -6.36
C THR A 249 -14.03 4.07 -6.11
N GLN A 250 -13.54 4.35 -4.91
CA GLN A 250 -13.07 5.65 -4.48
C GLN A 250 -11.56 5.60 -4.33
N LEU A 251 -10.85 6.22 -5.26
CA LEU A 251 -9.40 6.38 -5.15
C LEU A 251 -9.11 7.56 -4.23
N GLY A 252 -8.35 7.30 -3.17
CA GLY A 252 -7.82 8.33 -2.30
C GLY A 252 -6.51 8.93 -2.84
N PRO A 253 -5.96 9.96 -2.19
CA PRO A 253 -4.66 10.49 -2.56
C PRO A 253 -3.59 9.41 -2.36
N VAL A 254 -2.85 9.08 -3.41
CA VAL A 254 -1.66 8.23 -3.27
C VAL A 254 -0.62 9.03 -2.49
N PRO A 255 -0.11 8.55 -1.35
CA PRO A 255 0.92 9.27 -0.60
C PRO A 255 2.15 9.51 -1.48
N GLU A 256 2.33 10.77 -1.89
CA GLU A 256 3.54 11.19 -2.58
C GLU A 256 4.67 11.33 -1.55
N PRO A 257 5.90 10.93 -1.89
CA PRO A 257 7.03 11.17 -1.00
C PRO A 257 7.16 12.68 -0.72
N LEU A 258 7.10 13.05 0.56
CA LEU A 258 7.15 14.46 1.00
C LEU A 258 8.41 15.19 0.49
N SER A 259 9.47 14.45 0.20
CA SER A 259 10.72 14.95 -0.41
C SER A 259 10.50 15.61 -1.77
N MET A 260 9.47 15.22 -2.54
CA MET A 260 9.15 15.81 -3.84
C MET A 260 8.38 17.14 -3.73
N THR A 261 7.58 17.32 -2.66
CA THR A 261 6.78 18.54 -2.47
C THR A 261 7.65 19.77 -2.20
N VAL A 262 8.78 19.62 -1.50
CA VAL A 262 9.68 20.73 -1.16
C VAL A 262 10.38 21.32 -2.40
N LEU A 263 10.66 20.49 -3.42
CA LEU A 263 11.26 20.94 -4.68
C LEU A 263 10.29 21.83 -5.50
N GLY A 264 8.99 21.55 -5.47
CA GLY A 264 7.98 22.34 -6.18
C GLY A 264 7.84 23.78 -5.67
N PHE A 265 7.91 23.98 -4.35
CA PHE A 265 7.82 25.32 -3.76
C PHE A 265 9.12 26.13 -3.91
N GLY A 266 10.28 25.48 -3.98
CA GLY A 266 11.57 26.15 -4.19
C GLY A 266 11.70 26.84 -5.56
N VAL A 267 11.15 26.24 -6.62
CA VAL A 267 11.19 26.80 -7.99
C VAL A 267 10.26 28.01 -8.13
N LEU A 268 9.09 27.99 -7.50
CA LEU A 268 8.16 29.13 -7.51
C LEU A 268 8.70 30.34 -6.71
N ALA A 269 9.46 30.10 -5.64
CA ALA A 269 10.11 31.16 -4.88
C ALA A 269 11.26 31.84 -5.66
N LEU A 270 11.99 31.09 -6.50
CA LEU A 270 13.08 31.63 -7.33
C LEU A 270 12.58 32.40 -8.56
N LEU A 271 11.42 32.04 -9.13
CA LEU A 271 10.83 32.75 -10.27
C LEU A 271 10.22 34.11 -9.90
N ARG A 272 9.95 34.38 -8.61
CA ARG A 272 9.41 35.67 -8.16
C ARG A 272 10.48 36.75 -7.92
N ARG A 273 11.77 36.46 -8.12
CA ARG A 273 12.88 37.38 -7.78
C ARG A 273 13.58 38.08 -8.95
N ARG A 274 12.98 38.09 -10.16
CA ARG A 274 13.48 38.90 -11.29
C ARG A 274 12.40 39.85 -11.82
N LYS A 275 12.33 41.04 -11.22
CA LYS A 275 11.97 42.32 -11.87
C LYS A 275 12.07 43.48 -10.86
N VAL A 276 13.30 43.94 -10.60
CA VAL A 276 13.58 45.35 -10.23
C VAL A 276 14.99 45.69 -10.71
N SER A 277 15.07 46.28 -11.91
CA SER A 277 16.02 47.30 -12.39
C SER A 277 16.03 47.28 -13.92
#